data_AF-A0AAU0N3E3-F1
#
_entry.id   AF-A0AAU0N3E3-F1
#
_cell.length_a   1.000
_cell.length_b   1.000
_cell.length_c   1.000
_cell.angle_alpha   90.00
_cell.angle_beta   90.00
_cell.angle_gamma   90.00
#
_symmetry.space_group_name_H-M   'P 1'
#
loop_
_entity.id
_entity.type
_entity.pdbx_description
1 polymer ?
#
loop_
_entity_poly.entity_id
_entity_poly.type
_entity_poly.pdbx_seq_one_letter_code
_entity_poly.pdbx_strand_id
1 'polypeptide(L)'
;MLISCALIWVAGCATNSGNSLNPRNLAQSAVADTHLGWKPAPEHQLNYSLATSSGIARMEMRELPADLLAVTIELPGMRNVEGVQWRAASGQHAMLFDGAEGADGVTLERQQRGYRLQLQGAALESMRSGGFLTVIDYYRH
;
A
#
# COMPACT_ATOMS: atom_id res chain seq x y z
N MET A 1 -24.63 -12.84 -52.28
CA MET A 1 -23.26 -13.16 -52.74
C MET A 1 -22.31 -12.19 -52.03
N LEU A 2 -21.49 -12.64 -51.07
CA LEU A 2 -20.14 -13.21 -51.26
C LEU A 2 -19.27 -12.23 -52.09
N ILE A 3 -18.24 -11.56 -51.55
CA ILE A 3 -16.90 -12.08 -51.19
C ILE A 3 -16.12 -10.90 -50.58
N SER A 4 -15.67 -10.97 -49.33
CA SER A 4 -14.27 -11.20 -48.91
C SER A 4 -13.20 -10.34 -49.59
N CYS A 5 -12.49 -9.54 -48.80
CA CYS A 5 -11.02 -9.47 -48.88
C CYS A 5 -10.44 -9.10 -47.52
N ALA A 6 -9.78 -10.09 -46.94
CA ALA A 6 -8.94 -9.99 -45.76
C ALA A 6 -7.63 -9.28 -46.11
N LEU A 7 -7.11 -8.51 -45.16
CA LEU A 7 -5.68 -8.23 -45.05
C LEU A 7 -5.27 -8.37 -43.59
N ILE A 8 -4.64 -9.51 -43.34
CA ILE A 8 -3.76 -9.83 -42.23
C ILE A 8 -2.52 -8.93 -42.36
N TRP A 9 -1.88 -8.51 -41.27
CA TRP A 9 -0.46 -8.75 -40.98
C TRP A 9 0.00 -8.08 -39.67
N VAL A 10 0.31 -8.96 -38.72
CA VAL A 10 1.54 -9.07 -37.89
C VAL A 10 2.17 -7.79 -37.32
N ALA A 11 2.19 -7.69 -35.98
CA ALA A 11 3.42 -7.66 -35.17
C ALA A 11 3.10 -7.37 -33.70
N GLY A 12 3.59 -8.20 -32.77
CA GLY A 12 3.52 -7.91 -31.34
C GLY A 12 3.51 -9.14 -30.44
N CYS A 13 4.48 -10.04 -30.59
CA CYS A 13 4.85 -10.92 -29.48
C CYS A 13 5.50 -10.05 -28.40
N ALA A 14 4.70 -9.45 -27.52
CA ALA A 14 5.22 -8.93 -26.25
C ALA A 14 5.51 -10.14 -25.36
N THR A 15 6.75 -10.60 -25.40
CA THR A 15 7.33 -11.48 -24.38
C THR A 15 7.30 -10.74 -23.05
N ASN A 16 6.27 -10.98 -22.23
CA ASN A 16 6.23 -10.53 -20.84
C ASN A 16 7.10 -11.47 -20.00
N SER A 17 8.41 -11.42 -20.25
CA SER A 17 9.45 -12.02 -19.44
C SER A 17 9.98 -10.94 -18.52
N GLY A 18 9.45 -10.83 -17.30
CA GLY A 18 9.98 -9.86 -16.34
C GLY A 18 9.15 -9.70 -15.08
N ASN A 19 9.46 -10.54 -14.09
CA ASN A 19 9.11 -10.38 -12.67
C ASN A 19 7.63 -10.26 -12.27
N SER A 20 7.06 -11.43 -11.98
CA SER A 20 6.00 -11.57 -10.98
C SER A 20 6.53 -11.18 -9.58
N LEU A 21 6.46 -9.91 -9.23
CA LEU A 21 6.19 -9.47 -7.86
C LEU A 21 4.76 -8.97 -7.88
N ASN A 22 3.81 -9.88 -7.69
CA ASN A 22 2.38 -9.59 -7.78
C ASN A 22 1.93 -9.00 -6.42
N PRO A 23 1.70 -7.67 -6.26
CA PRO A 23 0.99 -7.17 -5.10
C PRO A 23 -0.50 -7.27 -5.45
N ARG A 24 -1.11 -8.44 -5.22
CA ARG A 24 -2.51 -8.71 -5.62
C ARG A 24 -3.57 -7.91 -4.86
N ASN A 25 -3.21 -6.91 -4.06
CA ASN A 25 -4.16 -6.05 -3.37
C ASN A 25 -3.75 -4.58 -3.53
N LEU A 26 -4.26 -3.98 -4.61
CA LEU A 26 -4.66 -2.58 -4.83
C LEU A 26 -3.89 -1.47 -4.06
N ALA A 27 -3.03 -0.75 -4.75
CA ALA A 27 -2.94 0.72 -4.61
C ALA A 27 -4.08 1.32 -5.48
N GLN A 28 -4.78 2.42 -5.17
CA GLN A 28 -4.43 3.65 -4.49
C GLN A 28 -5.73 4.48 -4.40
N SER A 29 -5.87 5.44 -3.48
CA SER A 29 -6.51 6.69 -3.90
C SER A 29 -6.03 7.93 -3.15
N ALA A 30 -5.72 8.97 -3.95
CA ALA A 30 -5.56 10.35 -3.52
C ALA A 30 -6.80 11.21 -3.80
N VAL A 31 -7.90 10.64 -4.32
CA VAL A 31 -9.16 11.32 -4.64
C VAL A 31 -10.33 10.34 -4.52
N ALA A 32 -11.38 10.68 -3.75
CA ALA A 32 -12.56 9.83 -3.48
C ALA A 32 -12.92 8.87 -4.63
N ASP A 33 -12.58 7.58 -4.47
CA ASP A 33 -13.03 6.53 -5.38
C ASP A 33 -14.38 6.02 -4.88
N THR A 34 -15.44 6.42 -5.59
CA THR A 34 -16.84 6.13 -5.22
C THR A 34 -17.32 4.75 -5.67
N HIS A 35 -16.47 3.94 -6.31
CA HIS A 35 -16.91 2.69 -6.95
C HIS A 35 -16.92 1.45 -6.04
N LEU A 36 -16.34 1.52 -4.83
CA LEU A 36 -16.24 0.39 -3.89
C LEU A 36 -17.07 0.56 -2.60
N GLY A 37 -17.94 1.58 -2.53
CA GLY A 37 -18.62 1.96 -1.29
C GLY A 37 -17.67 2.52 -0.23
N TRP A 38 -16.45 2.90 -0.65
CA TRP A 38 -15.46 3.53 0.19
C TRP A 38 -15.89 4.97 0.46
N LYS A 39 -15.88 5.36 1.74
CA LYS A 39 -16.10 6.76 2.09
C LYS A 39 -14.87 7.56 1.66
N PRO A 40 -15.05 8.79 1.15
CA PRO A 40 -13.93 9.70 0.93
C PRO A 40 -13.08 9.77 2.21
N ALA A 41 -11.76 9.76 2.06
CA ALA A 41 -10.91 10.20 3.16
C ALA A 41 -11.30 11.64 3.53
N PRO A 42 -11.24 12.03 4.83
CA PRO A 42 -11.37 13.43 5.19
C PRO A 42 -10.36 14.29 4.42
N GLU A 43 -10.64 15.59 4.29
CA GLU A 43 -9.71 16.51 3.62
C GLU A 43 -8.30 16.41 4.20
N HIS A 44 -7.28 16.45 3.32
CA HIS A 44 -5.87 16.31 3.66
C HIS A 44 -5.49 14.98 4.35
N GLN A 45 -6.23 13.91 4.06
CA GLN A 45 -5.89 12.54 4.48
C GLN A 45 -5.80 11.59 3.30
N LEU A 46 -4.92 10.59 3.39
CA LEU A 46 -4.80 9.51 2.42
C LEU A 46 -5.08 8.17 3.07
N ASN A 47 -5.92 7.36 2.42
CA ASN A 47 -6.29 6.03 2.88
C ASN A 47 -5.79 4.96 1.91
N TYR A 48 -5.04 4.01 2.42
CA TYR A 48 -4.59 2.81 1.71
C TYR A 48 -5.21 1.57 2.32
N SER A 49 -5.18 0.47 1.57
CA SER A 49 -5.51 -0.86 2.08
C SER A 49 -4.43 -1.83 1.64
N LEU A 50 -3.92 -2.63 2.57
CA LEU A 50 -2.79 -3.53 2.33
C LEU A 50 -3.03 -4.87 3.04
N ALA A 51 -3.16 -5.94 2.25
CA ALA A 51 -3.35 -7.30 2.74
C ALA A 51 -2.27 -8.24 2.21
N THR A 52 -1.96 -9.26 2.99
CA THR A 52 -1.09 -10.37 2.58
C THR A 52 -1.66 -11.72 2.99
N SER A 53 -1.29 -12.76 2.26
CA SER A 53 -1.51 -14.17 2.64
C SER A 53 -0.23 -14.85 3.14
N SER A 54 0.94 -14.20 3.04
CA SER A 54 2.25 -14.78 3.35
C SER A 54 2.85 -14.31 4.68
N GLY A 55 2.12 -13.49 5.45
CA GLY A 55 2.63 -12.85 6.66
C GLY A 55 3.56 -11.65 6.42
N ILE A 56 3.83 -11.27 5.16
CA ILE A 56 4.55 -10.02 4.87
C ILE A 56 3.80 -9.29 3.76
N ALA A 57 3.46 -8.03 4.00
CA ALA A 57 2.94 -7.12 2.98
C ALA A 57 3.94 -6.00 2.70
N ARG A 58 4.10 -5.65 1.43
CA ARG A 58 4.92 -4.49 1.02
C ARG A 58 4.16 -3.66 0.00
N MET A 59 4.22 -2.35 0.16
CA MET A 59 3.60 -1.37 -0.73
C MET A 59 4.62 -0.29 -1.09
N GLU A 60 4.63 0.09 -2.36
CA GLU A 60 5.32 1.30 -2.81
C GLU A 60 4.45 2.53 -2.54
N MET A 61 5.03 3.51 -1.87
CA MET A 61 4.45 4.79 -1.51
C MET A 61 5.03 5.85 -2.45
N ARG A 62 4.15 6.56 -3.15
CA ARG A 62 4.56 7.78 -3.88
C ARG A 62 4.86 8.89 -2.89
N GLU A 63 5.57 9.91 -3.37
CA GLU A 63 5.76 11.16 -2.63
C GLU A 63 4.41 11.73 -2.19
N LEU A 64 4.35 12.17 -0.93
CA LEU A 64 3.12 12.61 -0.27
C LEU A 64 2.98 14.14 -0.33
N PRO A 65 1.79 14.68 -0.64
CA PRO A 65 1.55 16.13 -0.71
C PRO A 65 1.93 16.84 0.58
N ALA A 66 2.58 18.00 0.50
CA ALA A 66 3.10 18.75 1.66
C ALA A 66 2.02 19.12 2.70
N ASP A 67 0.79 19.36 2.25
CA ASP A 67 -0.36 19.70 3.09
C ASP A 67 -1.05 18.48 3.72
N LEU A 68 -0.60 17.26 3.40
CA LEU A 68 -1.14 16.04 3.96
C LEU A 68 -0.88 15.97 5.47
N LEU A 69 -1.95 15.74 6.24
CA LEU A 69 -1.93 15.72 7.70
C LEU A 69 -1.82 14.31 8.28
N ALA A 70 -2.41 13.33 7.59
CA ALA A 70 -2.37 11.93 8.03
C ALA A 70 -2.45 10.95 6.86
N VAL A 71 -1.82 9.80 7.06
CA VAL A 71 -2.00 8.61 6.24
C VAL A 71 -2.61 7.52 7.10
N THR A 72 -3.72 6.94 6.64
CA THR A 72 -4.32 5.75 7.22
C THR A 72 -4.11 4.57 6.28
N ILE A 73 -3.75 3.42 6.83
CA ILE A 73 -3.55 2.18 6.09
C ILE A 73 -4.36 1.10 6.79
N GLU A 74 -5.42 0.66 6.15
CA GLU A 74 -6.18 -0.49 6.58
C GLU A 74 -5.40 -1.76 6.25
N LEU A 75 -5.29 -2.67 7.22
CA LEU A 75 -4.50 -3.90 7.13
C LEU A 75 -5.43 -5.12 7.28
N PRO A 76 -6.36 -5.34 6.34
CA PRO A 76 -7.35 -6.40 6.49
C PRO A 76 -6.69 -7.78 6.42
N GLY A 77 -7.21 -8.70 7.22
CA GLY A 77 -6.73 -10.09 7.28
C GLY A 77 -5.46 -10.30 8.12
N MET A 78 -4.75 -9.22 8.50
CA MET A 78 -3.58 -9.32 9.37
C MET A 78 -3.98 -9.79 10.78
N ARG A 79 -3.23 -10.72 11.36
CA ARG A 79 -3.61 -11.37 12.63
C ARG A 79 -2.75 -10.98 13.82
N ASN A 80 -1.49 -10.68 13.62
CA ASN A 80 -0.54 -10.27 14.65
C ASN A 80 0.61 -9.49 14.00
N VAL A 81 0.43 -8.17 13.84
CA VAL A 81 1.47 -7.31 13.27
C VAL A 81 2.65 -7.24 14.25
N GLU A 82 3.82 -7.71 13.80
CA GLU A 82 5.07 -7.72 14.58
C GLU A 82 6.01 -6.59 14.17
N GLY A 83 5.75 -5.93 13.05
CA GLY A 83 6.59 -4.81 12.64
C GLY A 83 6.04 -4.03 11.46
N VAL A 84 6.31 -2.74 11.48
CA VAL A 84 6.06 -1.83 10.36
C VAL A 84 7.34 -1.07 10.08
N GLN A 85 7.84 -1.19 8.86
CA GLN A 85 9.10 -0.61 8.42
C GLN A 85 8.87 0.28 7.21
N TRP A 86 9.53 1.42 7.17
CA TRP A 86 9.59 2.27 5.99
C TRP A 86 11.03 2.38 5.48
N ARG A 87 11.18 2.43 4.15
CA ARG A 87 12.46 2.68 3.48
C ARG A 87 12.27 3.65 2.33
N ALA A 88 12.92 4.79 2.38
CA ALA A 88 12.96 5.78 1.31
C ALA A 88 13.60 5.22 0.04
N ALA A 89 13.27 5.82 -1.09
CA ALA A 89 14.03 5.63 -2.32
C ALA A 89 15.50 6.07 -2.17
N SER A 90 15.79 7.04 -1.29
CA SER A 90 17.14 7.52 -0.96
C SER A 90 17.97 6.55 -0.10
N GLY A 91 17.37 5.47 0.39
CA GLY A 91 18.02 4.49 1.27
C GLY A 91 17.87 4.78 2.77
N GLN A 92 17.29 5.92 3.16
CA GLN A 92 16.87 6.17 4.53
C GLN A 92 15.83 5.11 4.96
N HIS A 93 15.83 4.74 6.24
CA HIS A 93 14.89 3.76 6.77
C HIS A 93 14.44 4.13 8.18
N ALA A 94 13.24 3.68 8.54
CA ALA A 94 12.66 3.85 9.86
C ALA A 94 11.91 2.60 10.28
N MET A 95 12.02 2.23 11.57
CA MET A 95 11.08 1.33 12.22
C MET A 95 9.93 2.17 12.74
N LEU A 96 8.74 1.98 12.20
CA LEU A 96 7.54 2.74 12.58
C LEU A 96 6.79 2.05 13.72
N PHE A 97 6.88 0.73 13.80
CA PHE A 97 6.32 -0.07 14.88
C PHE A 97 7.14 -1.35 14.99
N ASP A 98 7.46 -1.79 16.20
CA ASP A 98 8.38 -2.90 16.46
C ASP A 98 7.71 -4.18 17.04
N GLY A 99 6.38 -4.22 17.04
CA GLY A 99 5.61 -5.31 17.64
C GLY A 99 5.09 -4.99 19.04
N ALA A 100 5.67 -4.01 19.72
CA ALA A 100 5.27 -3.58 21.05
C ALA A 100 4.89 -2.09 21.08
N GLU A 101 5.75 -1.23 20.51
CA GLU A 101 5.62 0.22 20.55
C GLU A 101 5.73 0.85 19.16
N GLY A 102 4.94 1.90 18.94
CA GLY A 102 4.98 2.71 17.73
C GLY A 102 5.92 3.90 17.92
N ALA A 103 6.60 4.31 16.86
CA ALA A 103 7.33 5.58 16.85
C ALA A 103 6.38 6.78 17.02
N ASP A 104 6.92 7.94 17.37
CA ASP A 104 6.14 9.17 17.51
C ASP A 104 5.29 9.47 16.27
N GLY A 105 3.98 9.59 16.47
CA GLY A 105 3.02 9.83 15.39
C GLY A 105 2.59 8.57 14.62
N VAL A 106 2.93 7.38 15.12
CA VAL A 106 2.45 6.09 14.62
C VAL A 106 1.45 5.49 15.61
N THR A 107 0.26 5.17 15.11
CA THR A 107 -0.76 4.45 15.87
C THR A 107 -1.15 3.17 15.14
N LEU A 108 -1.18 2.04 15.84
CA LEU A 108 -1.62 0.77 15.29
C LEU A 108 -2.76 0.21 16.14
N GLU A 109 -3.96 0.15 15.56
CA GLU A 109 -5.18 -0.25 16.26
C GLU A 109 -5.73 -1.56 15.73
N ARG A 110 -6.08 -2.47 16.65
CA ARG A 110 -6.79 -3.70 16.29
C ARG A 110 -8.21 -3.39 15.84
N GLN A 111 -8.59 -3.92 14.69
CA GLN A 111 -9.94 -3.87 14.15
C GLN A 111 -10.58 -5.26 14.16
N GLN A 112 -11.90 -5.34 13.91
CA GLN A 112 -12.61 -6.62 13.85
C GLN A 112 -12.03 -7.60 12.82
N ARG A 113 -11.47 -7.08 11.71
CA ARG A 113 -10.97 -7.89 10.58
C ARG A 113 -9.52 -7.54 10.19
N GLY A 114 -8.69 -7.12 11.14
CA GLY A 114 -7.29 -6.78 10.87
C GLY A 114 -6.80 -5.66 11.77
N TYR A 115 -6.03 -4.75 11.20
CA TYR A 115 -5.51 -3.58 11.91
C TYR A 115 -5.75 -2.30 11.10
N ARG A 116 -5.70 -1.17 11.78
CA ARG A 116 -5.58 0.16 11.19
C ARG A 116 -4.26 0.76 11.64
N LEU A 117 -3.41 1.12 10.68
CA LEU A 117 -2.19 1.88 10.90
C LEU A 117 -2.46 3.34 10.55
N GLN A 118 -2.19 4.26 11.46
CA GLN A 118 -2.27 5.70 11.23
C GLN A 118 -0.91 6.35 11.44
N LEU A 119 -0.56 7.26 10.54
CA LEU A 119 0.74 7.93 10.48
C LEU A 119 0.50 9.44 10.35
N GLN A 120 1.05 10.21 11.28
CA GLN A 120 0.89 11.66 11.36
C GLN A 120 2.16 12.31 11.95
N GLY A 121 2.26 13.64 11.87
CA GLY A 121 3.38 14.38 12.46
C GLY A 121 4.74 13.87 11.98
N ALA A 122 5.68 13.64 12.90
CA ALA A 122 7.06 13.24 12.58
C ALA A 122 7.16 11.94 11.77
N ALA A 123 6.33 10.94 12.06
CA ALA A 123 6.28 9.71 11.28
C ALA A 123 5.87 9.99 9.83
N LEU A 124 4.86 10.83 9.61
CA LEU A 124 4.42 11.23 8.27
C LEU A 124 5.50 12.02 7.53
N GLU A 125 6.15 12.96 8.20
CA GLU A 125 7.25 13.74 7.62
C GLU A 125 8.39 12.83 7.16
N SER A 126 8.74 11.81 7.95
CA SER A 126 9.82 10.89 7.60
C SER A 126 9.55 10.17 6.27
N MET A 127 8.29 9.82 6.00
CA MET A 127 7.89 9.07 4.81
C MET A 127 7.43 9.93 3.63
N ARG A 128 7.45 11.25 3.78
CA ARG A 128 6.93 12.20 2.79
C ARG A 128 7.57 12.06 1.42
N SER A 129 8.85 11.70 1.38
CA SER A 129 9.61 11.46 0.14
C SER A 129 9.19 10.21 -0.65
N GLY A 130 8.23 9.42 -0.14
CA GLY A 130 7.84 8.14 -0.72
C GLY A 130 8.84 7.02 -0.38
N GLY A 131 8.68 5.87 -1.01
CA GLY A 131 9.52 4.68 -0.77
C GLY A 131 8.71 3.41 -0.60
N PHE A 132 9.18 2.48 0.24
CA PHE A 132 8.50 1.21 0.49
C PHE A 132 8.09 1.07 1.95
N LEU A 133 6.81 0.84 2.18
CA LEU A 133 6.27 0.41 3.47
C LEU A 133 6.21 -1.11 3.49
N THR A 134 6.73 -1.73 4.54
CA THR A 134 6.68 -3.18 4.77
C THR A 134 6.00 -3.44 6.11
N VAL A 135 4.96 -4.26 6.10
CA VAL A 135 4.23 -4.71 7.29
C VAL A 135 4.49 -6.21 7.44
N ILE A 136 4.91 -6.61 8.64
CA ILE A 136 5.23 -8.00 9.00
C ILE A 136 4.13 -8.47 9.95
N ASP A 137 3.45 -9.53 9.55
CA ASP A 137 2.38 -10.22 10.27
C ASP A 137 2.79 -11.67 10.52
N TYR A 138 2.88 -12.06 11.77
CA TYR A 138 3.29 -13.42 12.08
C TYR A 138 2.11 -14.38 12.13
N TYR A 139 2.02 -15.18 11.07
CA TYR A 139 1.08 -16.28 10.97
C TYR A 139 1.72 -17.55 11.55
N ARG A 140 1.41 -17.89 12.81
CA ARG A 140 1.67 -19.24 13.34
C ARG A 140 0.54 -20.18 12.91
N HIS A 141 0.91 -21.27 12.23
CA HIS A 141 0.03 -22.40 11.91
C HIS A 141 -0.33 -23.19 13.17
#